data_AF-A0A7G9T8D2-F1
#
_entry.id   AF-A0A7G9T8D2-F1
#
_cell.length_a   1.000
_cell.length_b   1.000
_cell.length_c   1.000
_cell.angle_alpha   90.00
_cell.angle_beta   90.00
_cell.angle_gamma   90.00
#
_symmetry.space_group_name_H-M   'P 1'
#
loop_
_entity.id
_entity.type
_entity.pdbx_description
1 polymer ?
#
loop_
_entity_poly.entity_id
_entity_poly.type
_entity_poly.pdbx_seq_one_letter_code
_entity_poly.pdbx_strand_id
1 'polypeptide(L)'
;MRRIERCNCGSGLRFKHCHGRLAVSNDVPASSQLARRRAEALEHQRIKQQGKGRPIISHEVEGVRFVTVGDRVAYGPWQGFQDFLFRHLRFLFGLEEDIIHNVQYEEVPLYAWLRALHAIKDRHAAEPSKGTDWLPAYGAARAVYGLAYDLYLIEHNASRPEDKAAFAKLVAKLRSRHEFYGARHEARVAGIFIRAGFDIEWEDDGQGLPGGHAEFFATYPDTKRRFWVECKMRQPEDDDADPRVSHLVANALNKKTSLERLVFVELNLKSPKFDDVSGGWASQFINKLRRLEQQPSSSSLPAALVVFMNHPEYRFLDSADRCMGALMEGFNTGDAYRTGVPTDLLDAVGRRRRDKEIEVLWESVMENAAPPLTFDGTIPWLDDSTRLLIGERYVLDDDVSGILESGVVMEEWKAAFCTFVTEEGRSHYNVDLTEDELYAFKLHPNTFFGVVQDNQGSESSDALALHEFFVEGSRALGRDELLARLSDESDAIELMAKSEAELRDIYAYRMVASANERNPFPGGPDWHKRLRGRRARR
;
A
#
# COMPACT_ATOMS: atom_id res chain seq x y z
N MET A 1 6.93 -16.42 -47.58
CA MET A 1 7.50 -17.56 -46.84
C MET A 1 6.86 -17.60 -45.45
N ARG A 2 6.28 -18.72 -45.02
CA ARG A 2 5.59 -18.74 -43.71
C ARG A 2 6.62 -18.72 -42.58
N ARG A 3 6.35 -18.00 -41.48
CA ARG A 3 7.29 -17.81 -40.35
C ARG A 3 7.87 -19.12 -39.78
N ILE A 4 7.15 -20.22 -39.91
CA ILE A 4 7.50 -21.55 -39.38
C ILE A 4 8.21 -22.47 -40.39
N GLU A 5 8.29 -22.11 -41.67
CA GLU A 5 8.98 -22.88 -42.70
C GLU A 5 10.51 -22.76 -42.58
N ARG A 6 11.26 -23.72 -43.15
CA ARG A 6 12.73 -23.63 -43.22
C ARG A 6 13.15 -22.48 -44.14
N CYS A 7 14.20 -21.77 -43.75
CA CYS A 7 14.74 -20.67 -44.52
C CYS A 7 15.39 -21.21 -45.82
N ASN A 8 15.16 -20.52 -46.94
CA ASN A 8 15.69 -20.87 -48.27
C ASN A 8 17.21 -20.66 -48.41
N CYS A 9 17.87 -20.03 -47.45
CA CYS A 9 19.30 -19.73 -47.52
C CYS A 9 20.21 -20.93 -47.17
N GLY A 10 19.64 -22.13 -47.01
CA GLY A 10 20.40 -23.33 -46.66
C GLY A 10 20.88 -23.42 -45.21
N SER A 11 20.49 -22.49 -44.33
CA SER A 11 20.95 -22.46 -42.92
C SER A 11 20.37 -23.56 -42.02
N GLY A 12 19.36 -24.30 -42.49
CA GLY A 12 18.64 -25.29 -41.70
C GLY A 12 17.69 -24.71 -40.62
N LEU A 13 17.73 -23.40 -40.38
CA LEU A 13 16.88 -22.69 -39.41
C LEU A 13 15.48 -22.40 -39.98
N ARG A 14 14.47 -22.23 -39.10
CA ARG A 14 13.16 -21.69 -39.49
C ARG A 14 13.28 -20.22 -39.88
N PHE A 15 12.46 -19.75 -40.82
CA PHE A 15 12.49 -18.39 -41.37
C PHE A 15 12.53 -17.33 -40.26
N LYS A 16 11.66 -17.44 -39.23
CA LYS A 16 11.62 -16.50 -38.07
C LYS A 16 12.90 -16.43 -37.21
N HIS A 17 13.80 -17.39 -37.33
CA HIS A 17 15.08 -17.45 -36.61
C HIS A 17 16.29 -17.20 -37.51
N CYS A 18 16.06 -16.90 -38.80
CA CYS A 18 17.09 -16.63 -39.80
C CYS A 18 16.76 -15.30 -40.50
N HIS A 19 16.42 -15.28 -41.79
CA HIS A 19 16.13 -14.05 -42.54
C HIS A 19 14.82 -13.34 -42.14
N GLY A 20 13.91 -14.04 -41.47
CA GLY A 20 12.72 -13.46 -40.85
C GLY A 20 12.92 -13.14 -39.36
N ARG A 21 14.16 -13.22 -38.86
CA ARG A 21 14.52 -12.71 -37.54
C ARG A 21 14.37 -11.19 -37.61
N LEU A 22 13.36 -10.67 -36.93
CA LEU A 22 13.29 -9.25 -36.64
C LEU A 22 14.59 -8.95 -35.88
N ALA A 23 15.52 -8.23 -36.51
CA ALA A 23 16.61 -7.62 -35.79
C ALA A 23 15.94 -6.80 -34.69
N VAL A 24 16.15 -7.20 -33.44
CA VAL A 24 15.88 -6.29 -32.33
C VAL A 24 16.95 -5.22 -32.52
N SER A 25 16.57 -4.17 -33.24
CA SER A 25 17.24 -2.89 -33.13
C SER A 25 17.33 -2.58 -31.64
N ASN A 26 18.54 -2.41 -31.11
CA ASN A 26 18.71 -1.88 -29.77
C ASN A 26 18.18 -0.43 -29.67
N ASP A 27 17.92 0.21 -30.81
CA ASP A 27 17.10 1.42 -30.88
C ASP A 27 15.62 1.02 -30.87
N VAL A 28 15.06 0.91 -29.68
CA VAL A 28 13.61 0.96 -29.47
C VAL A 28 13.15 2.37 -29.88
N PRO A 29 12.23 2.52 -30.85
CA PRO A 29 11.74 3.84 -31.26
C PRO A 29 11.27 4.66 -30.05
N ALA A 30 11.54 5.96 -30.04
CA ALA A 30 11.18 6.85 -28.92
C ALA A 30 9.69 6.72 -28.51
N SER A 31 8.80 6.50 -29.49
CA SER A 31 7.37 6.22 -29.27
C SER A 31 7.11 4.93 -28.49
N SER A 32 7.89 3.88 -28.71
CA SER A 32 7.79 2.62 -27.98
C SER A 32 8.36 2.73 -26.55
N GLN A 33 9.40 3.56 -26.35
CA GLN A 33 9.91 3.85 -25.01
C GLN A 33 8.91 4.67 -24.18
N LEU A 34 8.28 5.68 -24.79
CA LEU A 34 7.25 6.49 -24.15
C LEU A 34 6.01 5.65 -23.78
N ALA A 35 5.55 4.79 -24.69
CA ALA A 35 4.44 3.88 -24.42
C ALA A 35 4.74 2.95 -23.23
N ARG A 36 5.98 2.43 -23.13
CA ARG A 36 6.42 1.64 -21.97
C ARG A 36 6.39 2.47 -20.68
N ARG A 37 6.95 3.68 -20.68
CA ARG A 37 6.94 4.57 -19.51
C ARG A 37 5.53 4.94 -19.04
N ARG A 38 4.59 5.10 -19.98
CA ARG A 38 3.16 5.32 -19.66
C ARG A 38 2.51 4.09 -19.05
N ALA A 39 2.75 2.91 -19.62
CA ALA A 39 2.27 1.66 -19.04
C ALA A 39 2.81 1.44 -17.62
N GLU A 40 4.09 1.76 -17.38
CA GLU A 40 4.71 1.72 -16.06
C GLU A 40 4.06 2.71 -15.07
N ALA A 41 3.74 3.93 -15.52
CA ALA A 41 3.05 4.91 -14.67
C ALA A 41 1.61 4.50 -14.32
N LEU A 42 0.89 3.93 -15.29
CA LEU A 42 -0.46 3.39 -15.05
C LEU A 42 -0.41 2.24 -14.03
N GLU A 43 0.52 1.29 -14.20
CA GLU A 43 0.67 0.18 -13.25
C GLU A 43 1.13 0.66 -11.86
N HIS A 44 2.07 1.62 -11.81
CA HIS A 44 2.51 2.23 -10.55
C HIS A 44 1.34 2.87 -9.81
N GLN A 45 0.52 3.65 -10.53
CA GLN A 45 -0.65 4.30 -9.97
C GLN A 45 -1.72 3.28 -9.55
N ARG A 46 -1.93 2.21 -10.32
CA ARG A 46 -2.81 1.10 -9.96
C ARG A 46 -2.34 0.43 -8.67
N ILE A 47 -1.05 0.11 -8.53
CA ILE A 47 -0.48 -0.47 -7.31
C ILE A 47 -0.66 0.48 -6.12
N LYS A 48 -0.43 1.79 -6.32
CA LYS A 48 -0.61 2.79 -5.26
C LYS A 48 -2.06 2.86 -4.76
N GLN A 49 -3.04 2.73 -5.65
CA GLN A 49 -4.45 2.74 -5.26
C GLN A 49 -4.95 1.38 -4.73
N GLN A 50 -4.63 0.29 -5.41
CA GLN A 50 -5.23 -1.03 -5.21
C GLN A 50 -4.36 -1.98 -4.39
N GLY A 51 -3.05 -1.73 -4.31
CA GLY A 51 -2.05 -2.67 -3.80
C GLY A 51 -1.54 -3.65 -4.86
N LYS A 52 -0.68 -4.57 -4.41
CA LYS A 52 0.01 -5.60 -5.18
C LYS A 52 -0.80 -6.90 -5.34
N GLY A 53 -1.97 -7.00 -4.71
CA GLY A 53 -2.88 -8.11 -4.89
C GLY A 53 -3.45 -8.18 -6.31
N ARG A 54 -4.29 -9.19 -6.57
CA ARG A 54 -4.96 -9.33 -7.87
C ARG A 54 -5.71 -8.02 -8.23
N PRO A 55 -5.46 -7.43 -9.42
CA PRO A 55 -6.01 -6.14 -9.78
C PRO A 55 -7.53 -6.21 -9.94
N ILE A 56 -8.19 -5.05 -9.86
CA ILE A 56 -9.61 -4.97 -10.18
C ILE A 56 -9.81 -5.26 -11.67
N ILE A 57 -10.58 -6.30 -11.97
CA ILE A 57 -10.88 -6.71 -13.35
C ILE A 57 -12.27 -6.16 -13.69
N SER A 58 -12.32 -5.14 -14.56
CA SER A 58 -13.57 -4.56 -15.03
C SER A 58 -13.52 -4.13 -16.50
N HIS A 59 -14.68 -4.03 -17.12
CA HIS A 59 -14.85 -3.52 -18.48
C HIS A 59 -16.20 -2.80 -18.62
N GLU A 60 -16.27 -1.75 -19.43
CA GLU A 60 -17.51 -0.99 -19.66
C GLU A 60 -17.95 -1.11 -21.12
N VAL A 61 -19.23 -1.42 -21.32
CA VAL A 61 -19.88 -1.52 -22.63
C VAL A 61 -21.21 -0.78 -22.57
N GLU A 62 -21.39 0.22 -23.42
CA GLU A 62 -22.65 1.00 -23.55
C GLU A 62 -23.18 1.53 -22.18
N GLY A 63 -22.27 2.03 -21.32
CA GLY A 63 -22.61 2.56 -20.00
C GLY A 63 -22.91 1.50 -18.93
N VAL A 64 -22.76 0.22 -19.25
CA VAL A 64 -22.85 -0.90 -18.30
C VAL A 64 -21.45 -1.40 -17.98
N ARG A 65 -21.10 -1.36 -16.70
CA ARG A 65 -19.81 -1.85 -16.20
C ARG A 65 -19.94 -3.28 -15.71
N PHE A 66 -19.05 -4.16 -16.18
CA PHE A 66 -18.88 -5.54 -15.76
C PHE A 66 -17.66 -5.63 -14.83
N VAL A 67 -17.80 -6.29 -13.68
CA VAL A 67 -16.75 -6.42 -12.67
C VAL A 67 -16.65 -7.89 -12.26
N THR A 68 -15.46 -8.45 -12.38
CA THR A 68 -15.18 -9.84 -11.98
C THR A 68 -14.86 -9.90 -10.48
N VAL A 69 -15.51 -10.82 -9.77
CA VAL A 69 -15.23 -11.11 -8.36
C VAL A 69 -15.06 -12.62 -8.23
N GLY A 70 -13.82 -13.09 -8.02
CA GLY A 70 -13.55 -14.51 -7.95
C GLY A 70 -13.93 -15.21 -9.26
N ASP A 71 -14.97 -16.05 -9.22
CA ASP A 71 -15.56 -16.77 -10.35
C ASP A 71 -16.87 -16.17 -10.89
N ARG A 72 -17.39 -15.09 -10.28
CA ARG A 72 -18.61 -14.42 -10.73
C ARG A 72 -18.31 -13.10 -11.44
N VAL A 73 -19.27 -12.67 -12.26
CA VAL A 73 -19.28 -11.35 -12.89
C VAL A 73 -20.52 -10.61 -12.42
N ALA A 74 -20.32 -9.42 -11.84
CA ALA A 74 -21.38 -8.48 -11.52
C ALA A 74 -21.47 -7.42 -12.61
N TYR A 75 -22.65 -6.87 -12.87
CA TYR A 75 -22.82 -5.77 -13.82
C TYR A 75 -23.78 -4.70 -13.31
N GLY A 76 -23.55 -3.45 -13.73
CA GLY A 76 -24.38 -2.30 -13.37
C GLY A 76 -23.83 -0.97 -13.86
N PRO A 77 -24.60 0.12 -13.75
CA PRO A 77 -24.20 1.46 -14.19
C PRO A 77 -23.32 2.16 -13.12
N TRP A 78 -22.18 1.55 -12.76
CA TRP A 78 -21.28 2.07 -11.73
C TRP A 78 -20.26 3.03 -12.31
N GLN A 79 -20.20 4.25 -11.76
CA GLN A 79 -19.25 5.28 -12.17
C GLN A 79 -17.92 5.08 -11.45
N GLY A 80 -17.97 4.92 -10.12
CA GLY A 80 -16.81 4.66 -9.27
C GLY A 80 -16.75 3.22 -8.76
N PHE A 81 -15.57 2.80 -8.33
CA PHE A 81 -15.39 1.49 -7.70
C PHE A 81 -16.18 1.38 -6.39
N GLN A 82 -16.35 2.49 -5.67
CA GLN A 82 -17.14 2.55 -4.43
C GLN A 82 -18.63 2.24 -4.65
N ASP A 83 -19.21 2.61 -5.80
CA ASP A 83 -20.59 2.26 -6.15
C ASP A 83 -20.75 0.74 -6.25
N PHE A 84 -19.81 0.10 -6.95
CA PHE A 84 -19.73 -1.34 -7.05
C PHE A 84 -19.51 -1.99 -5.69
N LEU A 85 -18.59 -1.49 -4.86
CA LEU A 85 -18.32 -2.03 -3.52
C LEU A 85 -19.58 -2.02 -2.65
N PHE A 86 -20.35 -0.94 -2.69
CA PHE A 86 -21.61 -0.86 -1.95
C PHE A 86 -22.62 -1.90 -2.46
N ARG A 87 -22.77 -2.04 -3.77
CA ARG A 87 -23.63 -3.07 -4.38
C ARG A 87 -23.19 -4.49 -4.05
N HIS A 88 -21.88 -4.73 -4.00
CA HIS A 88 -21.29 -5.99 -3.64
C HIS A 88 -21.53 -6.35 -2.17
N LEU A 89 -21.35 -5.39 -1.26
CA LEU A 89 -21.68 -5.57 0.15
C LEU A 89 -23.17 -5.93 0.31
N ARG A 90 -24.07 -5.22 -0.37
CA ARG A 90 -25.50 -5.55 -0.36
C ARG A 90 -25.79 -6.97 -0.87
N PHE A 91 -25.09 -7.43 -1.90
CA PHE A 91 -25.21 -8.81 -2.38
C PHE A 91 -24.82 -9.82 -1.29
N LEU A 92 -23.66 -9.66 -0.66
CA LEU A 92 -23.18 -10.58 0.38
C LEU A 92 -24.13 -10.65 1.58
N PHE A 93 -24.72 -9.51 1.94
CA PHE A 93 -25.59 -9.39 3.10
C PHE A 93 -27.08 -9.61 2.79
N GLY A 94 -27.47 -9.76 1.52
CA GLY A 94 -28.88 -9.92 1.12
C GLY A 94 -29.71 -8.66 1.42
N LEU A 95 -29.12 -7.48 1.23
CA LEU A 95 -29.73 -6.20 1.61
C LEU A 95 -30.53 -5.60 0.45
N GLU A 96 -31.86 -5.62 0.57
CA GLU A 96 -32.78 -4.84 -0.26
C GLU A 96 -32.79 -3.36 0.15
N GLU A 97 -33.36 -2.47 -0.68
CA GLU A 97 -33.25 -1.01 -0.49
C GLU A 97 -33.96 -0.52 0.78
N ASP A 98 -35.07 -1.17 1.12
CA ASP A 98 -35.94 -0.88 2.26
C ASP A 98 -35.42 -1.44 3.60
N ILE A 99 -34.59 -2.47 3.56
CA ILE A 99 -34.06 -3.15 4.76
C ILE A 99 -33.13 -2.24 5.58
N ILE A 100 -32.48 -1.25 4.97
CA ILE A 100 -31.56 -0.33 5.67
C ILE A 100 -32.27 0.45 6.79
N HIS A 101 -33.58 0.68 6.67
CA HIS A 101 -34.39 1.37 7.67
C HIS A 101 -35.09 0.43 8.65
N ASN A 102 -34.94 -0.90 8.50
CA ASN A 102 -35.65 -1.87 9.31
C ASN A 102 -34.96 -2.06 10.69
N VAL A 103 -35.71 -1.75 11.76
CA VAL A 103 -35.28 -1.79 13.16
C VAL A 103 -34.90 -3.22 13.61
N GLN A 104 -35.44 -4.27 12.97
CA GLN A 104 -35.18 -5.66 13.37
C GLN A 104 -33.72 -6.10 13.19
N TYR A 105 -32.94 -5.37 12.40
CA TYR A 105 -31.53 -5.68 12.14
C TYR A 105 -30.55 -4.79 12.94
N GLU A 106 -31.05 -3.97 13.87
CA GLU A 106 -30.25 -3.00 14.63
C GLU A 106 -29.17 -3.60 15.51
N GLU A 107 -29.33 -4.87 15.89
CA GLU A 107 -28.37 -5.54 16.76
C GLU A 107 -27.04 -5.82 16.05
N VAL A 108 -27.01 -5.87 14.71
CA VAL A 108 -25.78 -6.11 13.94
C VAL A 108 -25.13 -4.76 13.57
N PRO A 109 -23.87 -4.48 13.98
CA PRO A 109 -23.27 -3.15 13.81
C PRO A 109 -23.25 -2.60 12.37
N LEU A 110 -23.19 -3.47 11.36
CA LEU A 110 -23.24 -3.07 9.95
C LEU A 110 -24.45 -2.18 9.62
N TYR A 111 -25.64 -2.48 10.15
CA TYR A 111 -26.84 -1.71 9.83
C TYR A 111 -26.78 -0.29 10.42
N ALA A 112 -26.20 -0.14 11.62
CA ALA A 112 -25.94 1.17 12.19
C ALA A 112 -24.96 1.98 11.31
N TRP A 113 -23.93 1.34 10.75
CA TRP A 113 -22.99 2.00 9.86
C TRP A 113 -23.64 2.43 8.54
N LEU A 114 -24.48 1.56 7.96
CA LEU A 114 -25.20 1.84 6.72
C LEU A 114 -26.18 3.01 6.87
N ARG A 115 -26.91 3.07 7.99
CA ARG A 115 -27.80 4.21 8.29
C ARG A 115 -27.06 5.50 8.48
N ALA A 116 -25.95 5.49 9.23
CA ALA A 116 -25.12 6.67 9.41
C ALA A 116 -24.57 7.16 8.06
N LEU A 117 -24.10 6.24 7.20
CA LEU A 117 -23.66 6.57 5.86
C LEU A 117 -24.79 7.19 5.03
N HIS A 118 -25.99 6.62 5.06
CA HIS A 118 -27.14 7.17 4.35
C HIS A 118 -27.48 8.60 4.82
N ALA A 119 -27.58 8.81 6.14
CA ALA A 119 -27.82 10.13 6.72
C ALA A 119 -26.75 11.17 6.34
N ILE A 120 -25.48 10.74 6.22
CA ILE A 120 -24.40 11.59 5.73
C ILE A 120 -24.59 11.90 4.24
N LYS A 121 -24.92 10.91 3.40
CA LYS A 121 -25.18 11.14 1.97
C LYS A 121 -26.34 12.12 1.76
N ASP A 122 -27.42 11.97 2.51
CA ASP A 122 -28.58 12.88 2.44
C ASP A 122 -28.21 14.32 2.83
N ARG A 123 -27.38 14.49 3.86
CA ARG A 123 -26.89 15.81 4.30
C ARG A 123 -26.08 16.51 3.21
N HIS A 124 -25.27 15.76 2.46
CA HIS A 124 -24.37 16.29 1.44
C HIS A 124 -24.97 16.30 0.04
N ALA A 125 -26.08 15.59 -0.21
CA ALA A 125 -26.81 15.63 -1.48
C ALA A 125 -27.36 17.03 -1.82
N ALA A 126 -27.47 17.92 -0.83
CA ALA A 126 -27.96 19.28 -0.96
C ALA A 126 -26.87 20.34 -1.30
N GLU A 127 -25.60 19.94 -1.50
CA GLU A 127 -24.50 20.84 -1.90
C GLU A 127 -23.94 20.50 -3.30
N PRO A 128 -24.63 20.84 -4.41
CA PRO A 128 -24.22 20.46 -5.77
C PRO A 128 -22.93 21.13 -6.26
N SER A 129 -22.49 22.21 -5.60
CA SER A 129 -21.38 23.05 -6.04
C SER A 129 -20.00 22.43 -5.88
N LYS A 130 -19.89 21.23 -5.29
CA LYS A 130 -18.62 20.50 -5.10
C LYS A 130 -18.54 19.17 -5.88
N GLY A 131 -19.49 18.94 -6.80
CA GLY A 131 -19.63 17.65 -7.46
C GLY A 131 -20.24 16.60 -6.53
N THR A 132 -20.96 15.63 -7.09
CA THR A 132 -21.78 14.64 -6.37
C THR A 132 -20.95 13.63 -5.54
N ASP A 133 -19.62 13.67 -5.66
CA ASP A 133 -18.72 12.58 -5.24
C ASP A 133 -17.72 12.97 -4.13
N TRP A 134 -17.77 14.20 -3.58
CA TRP A 134 -16.91 14.60 -2.45
C TRP A 134 -17.62 14.43 -1.11
N LEU A 135 -17.49 13.25 -0.50
CA LEU A 135 -17.83 13.03 0.91
C LEU A 135 -16.56 13.14 1.75
N PRO A 136 -16.49 14.04 2.76
CA PRO A 136 -15.46 13.96 3.77
C PRO A 136 -15.37 12.53 4.31
N ALA A 137 -14.17 12.07 4.68
CA ALA A 137 -13.96 10.69 5.09
C ALA A 137 -14.53 10.42 6.51
N TYR A 138 -15.85 10.51 6.65
CA TYR A 138 -16.61 10.19 7.86
C TYR A 138 -16.36 8.76 8.31
N GLY A 139 -16.44 8.52 9.62
CA GLY A 139 -16.30 7.19 10.21
C GLY A 139 -17.22 6.16 9.56
N ALA A 140 -18.48 6.52 9.25
CA ALA A 140 -19.41 5.62 8.58
C ALA A 140 -18.95 5.22 7.17
N ALA A 141 -18.49 6.19 6.37
CA ALA A 141 -17.97 5.93 5.03
C ALA A 141 -16.72 5.02 5.08
N ARG A 142 -15.77 5.32 5.98
CA ARG A 142 -14.58 4.48 6.21
C ARG A 142 -14.94 3.06 6.64
N ALA A 143 -15.90 2.92 7.56
CA ALA A 143 -16.30 1.64 8.10
C ALA A 143 -16.98 0.76 7.03
N VAL A 144 -17.94 1.32 6.30
CA VAL A 144 -18.70 0.61 5.25
C VAL A 144 -17.80 0.28 4.05
N TYR A 145 -17.15 1.27 3.44
CA TYR A 145 -16.33 1.03 2.25
C TYR A 145 -15.06 0.24 2.56
N GLY A 146 -14.48 0.42 3.75
CA GLY A 146 -13.36 -0.40 4.21
C GLY A 146 -13.76 -1.86 4.35
N LEU A 147 -14.90 -2.16 5.00
CA LEU A 147 -15.41 -3.54 5.09
C LEU A 147 -15.73 -4.11 3.70
N ALA A 148 -16.43 -3.35 2.86
CA ALA A 148 -16.80 -3.78 1.51
C ALA A 148 -15.56 -4.11 0.67
N TYR A 149 -14.51 -3.30 0.77
CA TYR A 149 -13.27 -3.53 0.04
C TYR A 149 -12.49 -4.73 0.55
N ASP A 150 -12.38 -4.88 1.88
CA ASP A 150 -11.72 -6.04 2.48
C ASP A 150 -12.43 -7.35 2.07
N LEU A 151 -13.78 -7.37 2.05
CA LEU A 151 -14.55 -8.52 1.58
C LEU A 151 -14.40 -8.78 0.08
N TYR A 152 -14.41 -7.73 -0.74
CA TYR A 152 -14.13 -7.84 -2.18
C TYR A 152 -12.76 -8.49 -2.41
N LEU A 153 -11.72 -8.02 -1.71
CA LEU A 153 -10.37 -8.54 -1.86
C LEU A 153 -10.31 -10.02 -1.51
N ILE A 154 -10.91 -10.43 -0.39
CA ILE A 154 -10.91 -11.83 0.04
C ILE A 154 -11.63 -12.71 -0.98
N GLU A 155 -12.85 -12.35 -1.40
CA GLU A 155 -13.61 -13.14 -2.39
C GLU A 155 -12.89 -13.18 -3.75
N HIS A 156 -12.34 -12.04 -4.19
CA HIS A 156 -11.68 -11.92 -5.49
C HIS A 156 -10.38 -12.75 -5.58
N ASN A 157 -9.74 -13.00 -4.43
CA ASN A 157 -8.54 -13.82 -4.30
C ASN A 157 -8.81 -15.25 -3.79
N ALA A 158 -10.05 -15.59 -3.44
CA ALA A 158 -10.46 -16.94 -3.01
C ALA A 158 -10.51 -17.90 -4.22
N SER A 159 -9.38 -18.55 -4.49
CA SER A 159 -9.23 -19.46 -5.63
C SER A 159 -9.60 -20.90 -5.30
N ARG A 160 -9.40 -21.34 -4.05
CA ARG A 160 -9.60 -22.74 -3.64
C ARG A 160 -10.96 -22.93 -2.95
N PRO A 161 -11.53 -24.17 -2.96
CA PRO A 161 -12.77 -24.47 -2.26
C PRO A 161 -12.72 -24.13 -0.77
N GLU A 162 -11.58 -24.36 -0.12
CA GLU A 162 -11.39 -24.07 1.31
C GLU A 162 -11.43 -22.56 1.58
N ASP A 163 -10.79 -21.75 0.72
CA ASP A 163 -10.82 -20.29 0.83
C ASP A 163 -12.25 -19.75 0.67
N LYS A 164 -13.03 -20.31 -0.27
CA LYS A 164 -14.44 -19.94 -0.48
C LYS A 164 -15.30 -20.31 0.73
N ALA A 165 -15.07 -21.48 1.32
CA ALA A 165 -15.77 -21.90 2.53
C ALA A 165 -15.42 -21.02 3.74
N ALA A 166 -14.14 -20.66 3.90
CA ALA A 166 -13.69 -19.73 4.94
C ALA A 166 -14.28 -18.33 4.75
N PHE A 167 -14.32 -17.82 3.51
CA PHE A 167 -14.99 -16.56 3.19
C PHE A 167 -16.48 -16.59 3.57
N ALA A 168 -17.20 -17.67 3.25
CA ALA A 168 -18.60 -17.82 3.64
C ALA A 168 -18.79 -17.84 5.16
N LYS A 169 -17.92 -18.53 5.92
CA LYS A 169 -17.91 -18.50 7.39
C LYS A 169 -17.65 -17.08 7.92
N LEU A 170 -16.69 -16.36 7.36
CA LEU A 170 -16.39 -14.97 7.72
C LEU A 170 -17.59 -14.05 7.51
N VAL A 171 -18.27 -14.15 6.36
CA VAL A 171 -19.50 -13.39 6.08
C VAL A 171 -20.61 -13.76 7.06
N ALA A 172 -20.73 -15.02 7.47
CA ALA A 172 -21.69 -15.44 8.49
C ALA A 172 -21.38 -14.83 9.87
N LYS A 173 -20.11 -14.81 10.31
CA LYS A 173 -19.68 -14.14 11.56
C LYS A 173 -20.01 -12.64 11.54
N LEU A 174 -19.87 -11.99 10.38
CA LEU A 174 -20.25 -10.57 10.19
C LEU A 174 -21.76 -10.31 10.24
N ARG A 175 -22.60 -11.34 10.33
CA ARG A 175 -24.05 -11.21 10.60
C ARG A 175 -24.39 -11.38 12.08
N SER A 176 -23.41 -11.74 12.92
CA SER A 176 -23.57 -11.96 14.35
C SER A 176 -23.10 -10.74 15.13
N ARG A 177 -23.93 -10.18 16.00
CA ARG A 177 -23.56 -9.04 16.86
C ARG A 177 -22.28 -9.32 17.67
N HIS A 178 -22.18 -10.53 18.22
CA HIS A 178 -21.10 -10.91 19.13
C HIS A 178 -19.77 -11.13 18.41
N GLU A 179 -19.81 -11.59 17.16
CA GLU A 179 -18.60 -11.92 16.40
C GLU A 179 -18.21 -10.81 15.41
N PHE A 180 -19.10 -9.85 15.16
CA PHE A 180 -18.96 -8.83 14.14
C PHE A 180 -17.60 -8.13 14.15
N TYR A 181 -17.19 -7.61 15.30
CA TYR A 181 -15.98 -6.81 15.39
C TYR A 181 -14.71 -7.65 15.23
N GLY A 182 -14.69 -8.88 15.78
CA GLY A 182 -13.61 -9.83 15.56
C GLY A 182 -13.48 -10.19 14.08
N ALA A 183 -14.59 -10.56 13.44
CA ALA A 183 -14.63 -10.90 12.02
C ALA A 183 -14.28 -9.68 11.13
N ARG A 184 -14.69 -8.47 11.49
CA ARG A 184 -14.28 -7.24 10.79
C ARG A 184 -12.77 -7.05 10.87
N HIS A 185 -12.17 -7.31 12.02
CA HIS A 185 -10.73 -7.19 12.21
C HIS A 185 -9.98 -8.25 11.39
N GLU A 186 -10.42 -9.52 11.44
CA GLU A 186 -9.90 -10.60 10.58
C GLU A 186 -9.93 -10.21 9.10
N ALA A 187 -11.07 -9.72 8.61
CA ALA A 187 -11.22 -9.25 7.24
C ALA A 187 -10.23 -8.12 6.90
N ARG A 188 -10.03 -7.16 7.81
CA ARG A 188 -9.08 -6.06 7.62
C ARG A 188 -7.65 -6.58 7.45
N VAL A 189 -7.23 -7.47 8.33
CA VAL A 189 -5.87 -8.01 8.33
C VAL A 189 -5.66 -8.82 7.06
N ALA A 190 -6.60 -9.69 6.67
CA ALA A 190 -6.53 -10.41 5.39
C ALA A 190 -6.44 -9.44 4.19
N GLY A 191 -7.26 -8.38 4.17
CA GLY A 191 -7.19 -7.34 3.14
C GLY A 191 -5.82 -6.65 3.07
N ILE A 192 -5.18 -6.38 4.20
CA ILE A 192 -3.81 -5.80 4.26
C ILE A 192 -2.79 -6.74 3.59
N PHE A 193 -2.83 -8.04 3.92
CA PHE A 193 -1.92 -9.03 3.33
C PHE A 193 -2.12 -9.16 1.81
N ILE A 194 -3.38 -9.22 1.35
CA ILE A 194 -3.69 -9.26 -0.09
C ILE A 194 -3.16 -8.01 -0.78
N ARG A 195 -3.37 -6.81 -0.22
CA ARG A 195 -2.86 -5.55 -0.80
C ARG A 195 -1.33 -5.48 -0.77
N ALA A 196 -0.68 -6.13 0.20
CA ALA A 196 0.77 -6.29 0.24
C ALA A 196 1.29 -7.32 -0.79
N GLY A 197 0.41 -8.07 -1.46
CA GLY A 197 0.78 -9.07 -2.47
C GLY A 197 1.08 -10.46 -1.90
N PHE A 198 0.60 -10.77 -0.69
CA PHE A 198 0.70 -12.11 -0.13
C PHE A 198 -0.43 -13.01 -0.64
N ASP A 199 -0.10 -14.29 -0.83
CA ASP A 199 -1.08 -15.36 -0.94
C ASP A 199 -1.58 -15.72 0.46
N ILE A 200 -2.89 -15.76 0.67
CA ILE A 200 -3.49 -16.13 1.96
C ILE A 200 -4.10 -17.53 1.91
N GLU A 201 -3.92 -18.29 2.99
CA GLU A 201 -4.52 -19.61 3.18
C GLU A 201 -5.27 -19.69 4.50
N TRP A 202 -6.59 -19.81 4.44
CA TRP A 202 -7.43 -19.92 5.64
C TRP A 202 -7.26 -21.29 6.29
N GLU A 203 -7.19 -21.32 7.63
CA GLU A 203 -7.16 -22.57 8.38
C GLU A 203 -8.59 -23.09 8.58
N ASP A 204 -8.81 -24.39 8.47
CA ASP A 204 -10.14 -24.98 8.71
C ASP A 204 -10.36 -25.20 10.21
N ASP A 205 -11.23 -24.37 10.80
CA ASP A 205 -11.68 -24.48 12.19
C ASP A 205 -12.38 -25.80 12.53
N GLY A 206 -12.71 -26.63 11.53
CA GLY A 206 -13.48 -27.86 11.69
C GLY A 206 -12.76 -28.98 12.45
N GLN A 207 -11.44 -28.92 12.67
CA GLN A 207 -10.68 -30.03 13.25
C GLN A 207 -10.11 -29.81 14.67
N GLY A 208 -10.33 -28.64 15.29
CA GLY A 208 -10.01 -28.41 16.70
C GLY A 208 -8.63 -28.95 17.11
N LEU A 209 -7.59 -28.64 16.32
CA LEU A 209 -6.27 -29.23 16.51
C LEU A 209 -5.71 -28.90 17.92
N PRO A 210 -5.03 -29.86 18.57
CA PRO A 210 -4.41 -29.62 19.87
C PRO A 210 -3.32 -28.55 19.79
N GLY A 211 -3.63 -27.33 20.21
CA GLY A 211 -2.70 -26.18 20.18
C GLY A 211 -3.26 -24.89 19.60
N GLY A 212 -4.50 -24.89 19.11
CA GLY A 212 -5.15 -23.73 18.49
C GLY A 212 -4.75 -23.53 17.02
N HIS A 213 -5.54 -22.73 16.30
CA HIS A 213 -5.37 -22.43 14.88
C HIS A 213 -4.99 -20.96 14.69
N ALA A 214 -4.24 -20.62 13.65
CA ALA A 214 -4.17 -19.26 13.14
C ALA A 214 -5.51 -18.87 12.51
N GLU A 215 -5.72 -17.58 12.27
CA GLU A 215 -6.83 -17.18 11.42
C GLU A 215 -6.53 -17.50 9.95
N PHE A 216 -5.28 -17.30 9.52
CA PHE A 216 -4.77 -17.75 8.22
C PHE A 216 -3.24 -17.79 8.19
N PHE A 217 -2.71 -18.42 7.15
CA PHE A 217 -1.31 -18.32 6.77
C PHE A 217 -1.14 -17.30 5.65
N ALA A 218 -0.03 -16.57 5.67
CA ALA A 218 0.32 -15.65 4.59
C ALA A 218 1.68 -16.04 4.00
N THR A 219 1.75 -16.22 2.68
CA THR A 219 2.98 -16.54 1.95
C THR A 219 3.33 -15.42 1.00
N TYR A 220 4.55 -14.90 1.09
CA TYR A 220 5.03 -13.91 0.13
C TYR A 220 5.56 -14.62 -1.14
N PRO A 221 5.03 -14.32 -2.34
CA PRO A 221 5.34 -15.10 -3.54
C PRO A 221 6.82 -15.11 -3.94
N ASP A 222 7.54 -14.00 -3.78
CA ASP A 222 8.94 -13.91 -4.23
C ASP A 222 9.88 -14.74 -3.35
N THR A 223 9.76 -14.61 -2.02
CA THR A 223 10.69 -15.22 -1.05
C THR A 223 10.21 -16.57 -0.54
N LYS A 224 8.94 -16.92 -0.78
CA LYS A 224 8.26 -18.11 -0.26
C LYS A 224 8.22 -18.19 1.26
N ARG A 225 8.63 -17.13 1.98
CA ARG A 225 8.47 -17.03 3.43
C ARG A 225 6.99 -17.08 3.77
N ARG A 226 6.67 -17.87 4.78
CA ARG A 226 5.30 -18.15 5.22
C ARG A 226 5.16 -17.79 6.69
N PHE A 227 4.11 -17.04 7.00
CA PHE A 227 3.82 -16.55 8.34
C PHE A 227 2.52 -17.15 8.85
N TRP A 228 2.51 -17.40 10.16
CA TRP A 228 1.32 -17.72 10.92
C TRP A 228 0.72 -16.40 11.42
N VAL A 229 -0.50 -16.08 10.98
CA VAL A 229 -1.15 -14.80 11.25
C VAL A 229 -2.30 -14.99 12.23
N GLU A 230 -2.24 -14.22 13.32
CA GLU A 230 -3.28 -14.23 14.34
C GLU A 230 -3.90 -12.84 14.47
N CYS A 231 -5.23 -12.79 14.55
CA CYS A 231 -5.97 -11.57 14.82
C CYS A 231 -6.50 -11.59 16.25
N LYS A 232 -6.26 -10.52 16.99
CA LYS A 232 -6.80 -10.29 18.33
C LYS A 232 -7.42 -8.91 18.40
N MET A 233 -8.44 -8.79 19.22
CA MET A 233 -9.15 -7.53 19.36
C MET A 233 -9.58 -7.31 20.79
N ARG A 234 -9.46 -6.07 21.26
CA ARG A 234 -10.18 -5.59 22.44
C ARG A 234 -11.64 -5.33 22.11
N GLN A 235 -12.54 -5.77 22.98
CA GLN A 235 -13.96 -5.60 22.74
C GLN A 235 -14.34 -4.11 22.83
N PRO A 236 -15.30 -3.64 22.03
CA PRO A 236 -15.74 -2.24 22.08
C PRO A 236 -16.27 -1.80 23.45
N GLU A 237 -16.78 -2.71 24.24
CA GLU A 237 -17.33 -2.42 25.55
C GLU A 237 -16.24 -2.17 26.60
N ASP A 238 -14.98 -2.53 26.31
CA ASP A 238 -13.84 -2.35 27.20
C ASP A 238 -13.38 -0.88 27.21
N ASP A 239 -13.96 -0.07 28.10
CA ASP A 239 -13.62 1.35 28.31
C ASP A 239 -12.64 1.57 29.48
N ASP A 240 -11.66 0.67 29.61
CA ASP A 240 -10.66 0.72 30.67
C ASP A 240 -9.73 1.93 30.49
N ALA A 241 -9.50 2.70 31.57
CA ALA A 241 -8.52 3.80 31.60
C ALA A 241 -7.09 3.31 31.30
N ASP A 242 -6.79 2.04 31.60
CA ASP A 242 -5.56 1.35 31.18
C ASP A 242 -5.90 0.11 30.34
N PRO A 243 -5.92 0.22 29.00
CA PRO A 243 -6.27 -0.88 28.09
C PRO A 243 -5.40 -2.12 28.30
N ARG A 244 -6.04 -3.27 28.56
CA ARG A 244 -5.36 -4.55 28.79
C ARG A 244 -5.24 -5.36 27.49
N VAL A 245 -4.02 -5.44 26.94
CA VAL A 245 -3.73 -6.24 25.72
C VAL A 245 -2.75 -7.38 25.91
N SER A 246 -1.98 -7.39 27.01
CA SER A 246 -0.89 -8.35 27.20
C SER A 246 -1.39 -9.81 27.18
N HIS A 247 -2.60 -10.05 27.72
CA HIS A 247 -3.23 -11.37 27.67
C HIS A 247 -3.61 -11.80 26.24
N LEU A 248 -4.00 -10.87 25.37
CA LEU A 248 -4.31 -11.16 23.96
C LEU A 248 -3.06 -11.65 23.22
N VAL A 249 -1.94 -10.95 23.42
CA VAL A 249 -0.64 -11.32 22.87
C VAL A 249 -0.18 -12.66 23.43
N ALA A 250 -0.18 -12.84 24.76
CA ALA A 250 0.22 -14.09 25.38
C ALA A 250 -0.62 -15.28 24.91
N ASN A 251 -1.94 -15.11 24.78
CA ASN A 251 -2.83 -16.16 24.27
C ASN A 251 -2.54 -16.52 22.82
N ALA A 252 -2.22 -15.54 21.96
CA ALA A 252 -1.78 -15.78 20.59
C ALA A 252 -0.47 -16.58 20.54
N LEU A 253 0.52 -16.17 21.34
CA LEU A 253 1.86 -16.79 21.34
C LEU A 253 1.90 -18.18 21.96
N ASN A 254 0.96 -18.51 22.86
CA ASN A 254 0.79 -19.86 23.40
C ASN A 254 0.28 -20.88 22.37
N LYS A 255 -0.25 -20.43 21.23
CA LYS A 255 -0.66 -21.34 20.15
C LYS A 255 0.56 -21.99 19.49
N LYS A 256 0.46 -23.29 19.22
CA LYS A 256 1.57 -24.09 18.70
C LYS A 256 1.70 -23.89 17.19
N THR A 257 2.87 -23.42 16.76
CA THR A 257 3.27 -23.37 15.36
C THR A 257 4.79 -23.32 15.25
N SER A 258 5.33 -23.89 14.17
CA SER A 258 6.75 -23.80 13.79
C SER A 258 7.05 -22.59 12.89
N LEU A 259 6.03 -21.89 12.42
CA LEU A 259 6.19 -20.72 11.55
C LEU A 259 6.47 -19.45 12.36
N GLU A 260 7.05 -18.46 11.67
CA GLU A 260 7.17 -17.09 12.16
C GLU A 260 5.77 -16.49 12.40
N ARG A 261 5.63 -15.70 13.48
CA ARG A 261 4.34 -15.20 13.96
C ARG A 261 4.17 -13.72 13.66
N LEU A 262 3.04 -13.38 13.04
CA LEU A 262 2.55 -12.00 12.91
C LEU A 262 1.24 -11.89 13.70
N VAL A 263 1.27 -11.16 14.82
CA VAL A 263 0.12 -11.01 15.71
C VAL A 263 -0.45 -9.61 15.55
N PHE A 264 -1.65 -9.50 15.00
CA PHE A 264 -2.37 -8.24 14.85
C PHE A 264 -3.31 -8.05 16.04
N VAL A 265 -3.26 -6.87 16.66
CA VAL A 265 -4.06 -6.53 17.83
C VAL A 265 -4.80 -5.23 17.61
N GLU A 266 -6.11 -5.29 17.36
CA GLU A 266 -6.98 -4.11 17.34
C GLU A 266 -7.25 -3.59 18.76
N LEU A 267 -6.86 -2.35 18.99
CA LEU A 267 -6.88 -1.68 20.28
C LEU A 267 -8.23 -1.07 20.62
N ASN A 268 -9.02 -0.65 19.62
CA ASN A 268 -10.37 -0.13 19.83
C ASN A 268 -10.45 1.05 20.83
N LEU A 269 -9.49 1.97 20.75
CA LEU A 269 -9.41 3.17 21.59
C LEU A 269 -10.34 4.27 21.09
N LYS A 270 -11.09 4.89 21.99
CA LYS A 270 -12.00 6.01 21.67
C LYS A 270 -11.27 7.28 21.21
N SER A 271 -10.09 7.58 21.71
CA SER A 271 -9.38 8.80 21.27
C SER A 271 -7.88 8.58 21.34
N PRO A 272 -7.26 8.06 20.27
CA PRO A 272 -5.81 8.01 20.22
C PRO A 272 -5.28 9.45 20.11
N LYS A 273 -4.88 10.04 21.24
CA LYS A 273 -4.04 11.24 21.20
C LYS A 273 -2.67 10.76 20.74
N PHE A 274 -2.37 10.99 19.47
CA PHE A 274 -0.98 11.01 19.03
C PHE A 274 -0.46 12.38 19.43
N ASP A 275 0.55 12.43 20.29
CA ASP A 275 1.28 13.66 20.53
C ASP A 275 2.76 13.37 20.29
N ASP A 276 3.43 14.30 19.62
CA ASP A 276 4.80 14.13 19.15
C ASP A 276 5.82 14.08 20.30
N VAL A 277 5.40 14.37 21.55
CA VAL A 277 6.26 14.44 22.73
C VAL A 277 6.28 13.13 23.52
N SER A 278 5.12 12.49 23.70
CA SER A 278 4.94 11.25 24.46
C SER A 278 4.89 10.01 23.56
N GLY A 279 4.70 10.18 22.25
CA GLY A 279 4.41 9.10 21.30
C GLY A 279 2.99 8.54 21.42
N GLY A 280 2.14 9.16 22.26
CA GLY A 280 0.73 8.85 22.41
C GLY A 280 0.43 7.43 22.89
N TRP A 281 -0.67 6.86 22.38
CA TRP A 281 -1.05 5.47 22.68
C TRP A 281 0.08 4.50 22.35
N ALA A 282 0.85 4.76 21.30
CA ALA A 282 1.79 3.79 20.79
C ALA A 282 2.92 3.49 21.79
N SER A 283 3.51 4.51 22.42
CA SER A 283 4.46 4.35 23.53
C SER A 283 3.89 3.54 24.70
N GLN A 284 2.60 3.73 25.03
CA GLN A 284 1.93 2.95 26.07
C GLN A 284 1.92 1.45 25.74
N PHE A 285 1.60 1.08 24.49
CA PHE A 285 1.53 -0.32 24.08
C PHE A 285 2.90 -0.97 23.86
N ILE A 286 3.91 -0.22 23.39
CA ILE A 286 5.30 -0.67 23.38
C ILE A 286 5.74 -1.03 24.81
N ASN A 287 5.49 -0.13 25.77
CA ASN A 287 5.87 -0.36 27.16
C ASN A 287 5.12 -1.56 27.78
N LYS A 288 3.84 -1.76 27.43
CA LYS A 288 3.09 -2.96 27.85
C LYS A 288 3.67 -4.25 27.26
N LEU A 289 4.10 -4.23 26.00
CA LEU A 289 4.72 -5.38 25.37
C LEU A 289 6.07 -5.72 26.01
N ARG A 290 6.90 -4.71 26.29
CA ARG A 290 8.19 -4.88 27.00
C ARG A 290 8.03 -5.40 28.42
N ARG A 291 7.03 -4.90 29.16
CA ARG A 291 6.72 -5.43 30.49
C ARG A 291 6.26 -6.89 30.41
N LEU A 292 5.51 -7.26 29.38
CA LEU A 292 5.11 -8.66 29.17
C LEU A 292 6.34 -9.54 28.91
N GLU A 293 7.30 -9.12 28.07
CA GLU A 293 8.56 -9.88 27.83
C GLU A 293 9.34 -10.14 29.12
N GLN A 294 9.35 -9.16 30.05
CA GLN A 294 10.08 -9.25 31.31
C GLN A 294 9.40 -10.15 32.36
N GLN A 295 8.15 -10.56 32.14
CA GLN A 295 7.45 -11.41 33.10
C GLN A 295 7.97 -12.85 33.06
N PRO A 296 8.20 -13.50 34.22
CA PRO A 296 8.62 -14.91 34.26
C PRO A 296 7.68 -15.85 33.50
N SER A 297 6.38 -15.57 33.52
CA SER A 297 5.35 -16.33 32.79
C SER A 297 5.49 -16.27 31.27
N SER A 298 6.25 -15.30 30.76
CA SER A 298 6.47 -15.06 29.32
C SER A 298 7.80 -15.61 28.82
N SER A 299 8.63 -16.17 29.70
CA SER A 299 9.98 -16.66 29.37
C SER A 299 10.00 -17.76 28.31
N SER A 300 8.91 -18.52 28.18
CA SER A 300 8.73 -19.56 27.17
C SER A 300 7.98 -19.10 25.92
N LEU A 301 7.49 -17.85 25.88
CA LEU A 301 6.74 -17.37 24.72
C LEU A 301 7.68 -17.13 23.52
N PRO A 302 7.32 -17.64 22.33
CA PRO A 302 8.16 -17.53 21.14
C PRO A 302 8.27 -16.09 20.61
N ALA A 303 9.27 -15.86 19.76
CA ALA A 303 9.43 -14.61 19.04
C ALA A 303 8.25 -14.33 18.08
N ALA A 304 7.88 -13.07 17.94
CA ALA A 304 6.84 -12.62 17.03
C ALA A 304 7.01 -11.14 16.65
N LEU A 305 6.43 -10.73 15.52
CA LEU A 305 6.14 -9.32 15.27
C LEU A 305 4.71 -9.04 15.69
N VAL A 306 4.53 -8.06 16.58
CA VAL A 306 3.22 -7.65 17.08
C VAL A 306 2.84 -6.33 16.43
N VAL A 307 1.71 -6.33 15.72
CA VAL A 307 1.15 -5.15 15.07
C VAL A 307 -0.06 -4.67 15.86
N PHE A 308 0.12 -3.59 16.62
CA PHE A 308 -1.00 -2.89 17.26
C PHE A 308 -1.68 -1.99 16.25
N MET A 309 -3.00 -2.09 16.14
CA MET A 309 -3.82 -1.28 15.25
C MET A 309 -4.87 -0.52 16.05
N ASN A 310 -5.21 0.69 15.63
CA ASN A 310 -6.34 1.41 16.19
C ASN A 310 -7.20 2.05 15.09
N HIS A 311 -8.39 1.48 14.89
CA HIS A 311 -9.35 1.88 13.86
C HIS A 311 -10.69 2.26 14.51
N PRO A 312 -10.83 3.49 15.01
CA PRO A 312 -12.00 3.89 15.78
C PRO A 312 -13.18 4.34 14.92
N GLU A 313 -13.17 4.14 13.59
CA GLU A 313 -14.20 4.68 12.68
C GLU A 313 -15.65 4.34 13.08
N TYR A 314 -15.88 3.15 13.64
CA TYR A 314 -17.21 2.72 14.09
C TYR A 314 -17.66 3.37 15.41
N ARG A 315 -16.76 4.01 16.15
CA ARG A 315 -17.08 4.81 17.34
C ARG A 315 -17.51 6.23 16.97
N PHE A 316 -17.15 6.69 15.76
CA PHE A 316 -17.32 8.07 15.32
C PHE A 316 -17.92 8.14 13.92
N LEU A 317 -19.06 7.46 13.74
CA LEU A 317 -19.71 7.33 12.44
C LEU A 317 -19.97 8.70 11.77
N ASP A 318 -20.37 9.70 12.55
CA ASP A 318 -20.73 11.05 12.07
C ASP A 318 -19.57 12.05 12.12
N SER A 319 -18.32 11.61 12.32
CA SER A 319 -17.14 12.49 12.33
C SER A 319 -16.13 12.14 11.24
N ALA A 320 -15.58 13.16 10.57
CA ALA A 320 -14.52 13.01 9.57
C ALA A 320 -13.13 12.80 10.18
N ASP A 321 -12.95 13.14 11.45
CA ASP A 321 -11.63 13.48 11.99
C ASP A 321 -11.25 12.66 13.23
N ARG A 322 -10.49 11.56 13.03
CA ARG A 322 -9.68 10.91 14.08
C ARG A 322 -8.51 10.12 13.48
N CYS A 323 -7.39 10.13 14.22
CA CYS A 323 -6.18 9.38 13.90
C CYS A 323 -6.44 7.87 13.94
N MET A 324 -6.48 7.23 12.78
CA MET A 324 -6.13 5.81 12.68
C MET A 324 -4.62 5.68 12.81
N GLY A 325 -4.17 4.55 13.32
CA GLY A 325 -2.74 4.27 13.38
C GLY A 325 -2.45 2.79 13.53
N ALA A 326 -1.25 2.43 13.12
CA ALA A 326 -0.66 1.14 13.35
C ALA A 326 0.74 1.32 13.92
N LEU A 327 1.18 0.35 14.72
CA LEU A 327 2.52 0.23 15.26
C LEU A 327 2.94 -1.23 15.11
N MET A 328 4.17 -1.46 14.66
CA MET A 328 4.81 -2.78 14.68
C MET A 328 6.00 -2.80 15.65
N GLU A 329 5.98 -3.71 16.61
CA GLU A 329 7.04 -3.92 17.59
C GLU A 329 7.39 -5.43 17.66
N GLY A 330 8.69 -5.73 17.70
CA GLY A 330 9.17 -7.09 17.93
C GLY A 330 8.96 -7.55 19.37
N PHE A 331 8.53 -8.79 19.55
CA PHE A 331 8.46 -9.50 20.83
C PHE A 331 9.44 -10.67 20.81
N ASN A 332 10.38 -10.72 21.76
CA ASN A 332 11.46 -11.71 21.84
C ASN A 332 12.31 -11.85 20.55
N THR A 333 12.42 -10.79 19.76
CA THR A 333 13.18 -10.73 18.49
C THR A 333 14.61 -10.19 18.64
N GLY A 334 15.10 -10.02 19.87
CA GLY A 334 16.34 -9.28 20.16
C GLY A 334 16.15 -7.79 19.86
N ASP A 335 17.03 -7.24 19.03
CA ASP A 335 16.99 -5.82 18.59
C ASP A 335 16.20 -5.64 17.29
N ALA A 336 15.87 -6.73 16.59
CA ALA A 336 15.14 -6.66 15.34
C ALA A 336 13.72 -6.12 15.58
N TYR A 337 13.32 -5.14 14.78
CA TYR A 337 11.98 -4.55 14.80
C TYR A 337 11.60 -3.88 16.14
N ARG A 338 12.58 -3.42 16.93
CA ARG A 338 12.36 -2.82 18.26
C ARG A 338 12.47 -1.30 18.24
N THR A 339 11.44 -0.60 18.69
CA THR A 339 11.39 0.87 18.67
C THR A 339 12.42 1.47 19.63
N GLY A 340 13.19 2.48 19.20
CA GLY A 340 14.12 3.20 20.08
C GLY A 340 15.43 2.46 20.38
N VAL A 341 15.70 1.31 19.73
CA VAL A 341 17.02 0.66 19.76
C VAL A 341 17.81 1.09 18.53
N PRO A 342 18.84 1.94 18.63
CA PRO A 342 19.60 2.41 17.48
C PRO A 342 20.08 1.26 16.60
N THR A 343 19.86 1.37 15.28
CA THR A 343 20.34 0.40 14.28
C THR A 343 21.25 1.14 13.33
N ASP A 344 22.43 0.57 13.05
CA ASP A 344 23.34 1.07 12.03
C ASP A 344 22.68 1.08 10.64
N LEU A 345 23.07 1.99 9.74
CA LEU A 345 22.46 2.11 8.42
C LEU A 345 22.65 0.83 7.58
N LEU A 346 23.83 0.21 7.61
CA LEU A 346 24.08 -1.03 6.87
C LEU A 346 23.29 -2.20 7.45
N ASP A 347 23.15 -2.27 8.78
CA ASP A 347 22.29 -3.26 9.43
C ASP A 347 20.81 -3.06 9.07
N ALA A 348 20.36 -1.80 9.00
CA ALA A 348 19.00 -1.47 8.58
C ALA A 348 18.74 -1.84 7.11
N VAL A 349 19.70 -1.58 6.21
CA VAL A 349 19.65 -2.01 4.79
C VAL A 349 19.64 -3.54 4.69
N GLY A 350 20.53 -4.22 5.41
CA GLY A 350 20.61 -5.68 5.45
C GLY A 350 19.31 -6.32 5.94
N ARG A 351 18.70 -5.73 6.99
CA ARG A 351 17.38 -6.13 7.47
C ARG A 351 16.29 -5.92 6.41
N ARG A 352 16.22 -4.75 5.77
CA ARG A 352 15.20 -4.45 4.74
C ARG A 352 15.25 -5.45 3.58
N ARG A 353 16.45 -5.89 3.20
CA ARG A 353 16.65 -6.90 2.15
C ARG A 353 16.25 -8.31 2.60
N ARG A 354 16.66 -8.71 3.80
CA ARG A 354 16.36 -10.03 4.36
C ARG A 354 14.86 -10.20 4.63
N ASP A 355 14.24 -9.15 5.15
CA ASP A 355 12.85 -9.13 5.62
C ASP A 355 11.96 -8.31 4.66
N LYS A 356 12.26 -8.37 3.35
CA LYS A 356 11.58 -7.60 2.29
C LYS A 356 10.06 -7.71 2.37
N GLU A 357 9.54 -8.89 2.64
CA GLU A 357 8.10 -9.12 2.76
C GLU A 357 7.46 -8.42 3.96
N ILE A 358 8.19 -8.24 5.07
CA ILE A 358 7.71 -7.43 6.20
C ILE A 358 7.69 -5.95 5.84
N GLU A 359 8.68 -5.48 5.08
CA GLU A 359 8.76 -4.08 4.64
C GLU A 359 7.64 -3.76 3.65
N VAL A 360 7.38 -4.64 2.67
CA VAL A 360 6.26 -4.52 1.75
C VAL A 360 4.90 -4.59 2.48
N LEU A 361 4.78 -5.44 3.50
CA LEU A 361 3.60 -5.49 4.35
C LEU A 361 3.39 -4.15 5.07
N TRP A 362 4.46 -3.60 5.64
CA TRP A 362 4.41 -2.33 6.37
C TRP A 362 4.10 -1.14 5.46
N GLU A 363 4.69 -1.09 4.25
CA GLU A 363 4.36 -0.13 3.20
C GLU A 363 2.86 -0.20 2.85
N SER A 364 2.29 -1.40 2.65
CA SER A 364 0.87 -1.60 2.36
C SER A 364 -0.05 -1.07 3.48
N VAL A 365 0.31 -1.30 4.75
CA VAL A 365 -0.43 -0.75 5.91
C VAL A 365 -0.46 0.78 5.87
N MET A 366 0.62 1.42 5.41
CA MET A 366 0.75 2.88 5.37
C MET A 366 0.08 3.50 4.14
N GLU A 367 0.23 2.89 2.96
CA GLU A 367 -0.14 3.49 1.68
C GLU A 367 -1.52 3.05 1.19
N ASN A 368 -1.89 1.78 1.38
CA ASN A 368 -3.09 1.18 0.80
C ASN A 368 -4.25 1.06 1.81
N ALA A 369 -4.36 2.01 2.75
CA ALA A 369 -5.37 1.97 3.82
C ALA A 369 -6.78 2.39 3.36
N ALA A 370 -6.91 3.08 2.22
CA ALA A 370 -8.19 3.55 1.70
C ALA A 370 -8.67 2.69 0.51
N PRO A 371 -9.99 2.43 0.38
CA PRO A 371 -10.54 1.81 -0.82
C PRO A 371 -10.27 2.66 -2.08
N PRO A 372 -9.97 2.03 -3.23
CA PRO A 372 -9.83 2.73 -4.51
C PRO A 372 -11.08 3.50 -4.90
N LEU A 373 -10.90 4.62 -5.61
CA LEU A 373 -12.00 5.40 -6.20
C LEU A 373 -12.33 4.92 -7.60
N THR A 374 -11.31 4.60 -8.40
CA THR A 374 -11.43 4.17 -9.80
C THR A 374 -11.17 2.67 -9.95
N PHE A 375 -11.67 2.10 -11.04
CA PHE A 375 -11.50 0.67 -11.32
C PHE A 375 -10.12 0.33 -11.89
N ASP A 376 -9.51 1.24 -12.65
CA ASP A 376 -8.31 1.02 -13.45
C ASP A 376 -7.07 1.74 -12.91
N GLY A 377 -7.22 2.50 -11.82
CA GLY A 377 -6.13 3.30 -11.26
C GLY A 377 -5.98 4.66 -11.94
N THR A 378 -6.92 5.10 -12.78
CA THR A 378 -6.98 6.50 -13.22
C THR A 378 -7.04 7.44 -12.02
N ILE A 379 -6.53 8.67 -12.21
CA ILE A 379 -6.60 9.72 -11.18
C ILE A 379 -7.99 10.36 -11.32
N PRO A 380 -8.84 10.30 -10.28
CA PRO A 380 -10.12 10.97 -10.30
C PRO A 380 -9.97 12.45 -10.64
N TRP A 381 -10.97 13.04 -11.30
CA TRP A 381 -11.06 14.48 -11.60
C TRP A 381 -10.08 15.02 -12.64
N LEU A 382 -9.09 14.23 -13.08
CA LEU A 382 -8.27 14.61 -14.22
C LEU A 382 -8.96 14.23 -15.52
N ASP A 383 -9.12 15.22 -16.39
CA ASP A 383 -9.48 14.99 -17.78
C ASP A 383 -8.22 14.66 -18.59
N ASP A 384 -8.11 13.39 -19.00
CA ASP A 384 -6.98 12.91 -19.79
C ASP A 384 -6.86 13.62 -21.16
N SER A 385 -7.90 14.30 -21.63
CA SER A 385 -7.85 15.07 -22.88
C SER A 385 -7.22 16.45 -22.74
N THR A 386 -7.14 17.00 -21.53
CA THR A 386 -6.65 18.37 -21.28
C THR A 386 -5.42 18.44 -20.39
N ARG A 387 -5.12 17.38 -19.64
CA ARG A 387 -3.98 17.36 -18.71
C ARG A 387 -2.61 17.40 -19.40
N LEU A 388 -1.61 17.81 -18.62
CA LEU A 388 -0.19 17.80 -19.03
C LEU A 388 0.41 16.39 -19.00
N LEU A 389 0.87 15.92 -20.17
CA LEU A 389 1.45 14.59 -20.36
C LEU A 389 2.81 14.70 -21.05
N ILE A 390 3.84 14.13 -20.43
CA ILE A 390 5.17 14.09 -21.05
C ILE A 390 5.10 13.31 -22.36
N GLY A 391 5.74 13.87 -23.38
CA GLY A 391 5.77 13.37 -24.75
C GLY A 391 4.57 13.74 -25.62
N GLU A 392 3.54 14.39 -25.08
CA GLU A 392 2.45 14.95 -25.89
C GLU A 392 2.84 16.30 -26.50
N ARG A 393 2.18 16.61 -27.62
CA ARG A 393 2.37 17.85 -28.37
C ARG A 393 1.32 18.87 -27.96
N TYR A 394 1.77 20.07 -27.67
CA TYR A 394 0.93 21.21 -27.30
C TYR A 394 1.15 22.36 -28.28
N VAL A 395 0.14 23.22 -28.41
CA VAL A 395 0.25 24.52 -29.06
C VAL A 395 0.57 25.52 -27.95
N LEU A 396 1.69 26.22 -28.10
CA LEU A 396 2.21 27.21 -27.18
C LEU A 396 1.87 28.62 -27.71
N ASP A 397 2.34 29.65 -27.01
CA ASP A 397 2.20 31.03 -27.48
C ASP A 397 2.78 31.21 -28.91
N ASP A 398 2.22 32.15 -29.66
CA ASP A 398 2.58 32.47 -31.06
C ASP A 398 2.42 31.30 -32.06
N ASP A 399 1.46 30.39 -31.82
CA ASP A 399 1.18 29.19 -32.63
C ASP A 399 2.37 28.22 -32.76
N VAL A 400 3.35 28.32 -31.85
CA VAL A 400 4.52 27.44 -31.83
C VAL A 400 4.12 26.10 -31.22
N SER A 401 4.37 25.00 -31.94
CA SER A 401 4.11 23.66 -31.41
C SER A 401 5.35 23.08 -30.72
N GLY A 402 5.16 22.57 -29.51
CA GLY A 402 6.22 21.92 -28.72
C GLY A 402 5.80 20.58 -28.15
N ILE A 403 6.77 19.70 -27.92
CA ILE A 403 6.58 18.44 -27.19
C ILE A 403 6.98 18.65 -25.73
N LEU A 404 6.11 18.30 -24.79
CA LEU A 404 6.42 18.39 -23.36
C LEU A 404 7.50 17.37 -22.99
N GLU A 405 8.69 17.84 -22.61
CA GLU A 405 9.82 16.99 -22.25
C GLU A 405 9.84 16.68 -20.75
N SER A 406 9.59 17.70 -19.92
CA SER A 406 9.55 17.58 -18.46
C SER A 406 8.69 18.69 -17.84
N GLY A 407 8.22 18.47 -16.62
CA GLY A 407 7.49 19.45 -15.83
C GLY A 407 7.73 19.22 -14.34
N VAL A 408 7.56 20.28 -13.54
CA VAL A 408 7.56 20.25 -12.06
C VAL A 408 6.42 21.13 -11.58
N VAL A 409 5.64 20.67 -10.60
CA VAL A 409 4.56 21.48 -10.01
C VAL A 409 5.10 22.33 -8.87
N MET A 410 4.80 23.62 -8.92
CA MET A 410 5.09 24.61 -7.88
C MET A 410 3.79 24.88 -7.11
N GLU A 411 3.60 24.20 -5.98
CA GLU A 411 2.35 24.27 -5.21
C GLU A 411 2.03 25.70 -4.74
N GLU A 412 3.04 26.50 -4.35
CA GLU A 412 2.82 27.87 -3.91
C GLU A 412 2.32 28.77 -5.05
N TRP A 413 2.69 28.45 -6.29
CA TRP A 413 2.32 29.21 -7.48
C TRP A 413 1.07 28.67 -8.15
N LYS A 414 0.56 27.50 -7.71
CA LYS A 414 -0.54 26.78 -8.34
C LYS A 414 -0.31 26.57 -9.85
N ALA A 415 0.94 26.31 -10.24
CA ALA A 415 1.36 26.20 -11.63
C ALA A 415 2.37 25.08 -11.83
N ALA A 416 2.44 24.54 -13.04
CA ALA A 416 3.49 23.65 -13.50
C ALA A 416 4.54 24.44 -14.31
N PHE A 417 5.82 24.32 -13.92
CA PHE A 417 6.95 24.80 -14.71
C PHE A 417 7.35 23.70 -15.69
N CYS A 418 7.12 23.93 -16.99
CA CYS A 418 7.25 22.94 -18.06
C CYS A 418 8.36 23.30 -19.03
N THR A 419 9.12 22.30 -19.48
CA THR A 419 10.10 22.42 -20.56
C THR A 419 9.57 21.73 -21.81
N PHE A 420 9.47 22.49 -22.89
CA PHE A 420 9.02 22.03 -24.19
C PHE A 420 10.18 21.99 -25.18
N VAL A 421 10.20 20.99 -26.05
CA VAL A 421 11.09 20.92 -27.21
C VAL A 421 10.32 21.39 -28.44
N THR A 422 10.74 22.52 -29.00
CA THR A 422 10.21 23.15 -30.22
C THR A 422 11.22 23.01 -31.37
N GLU A 423 10.90 23.55 -32.55
CA GLU A 423 11.86 23.61 -33.67
C GLU A 423 13.07 24.51 -33.37
N GLU A 424 12.91 25.50 -32.49
CA GLU A 424 13.95 26.47 -32.13
C GLU A 424 14.82 26.03 -30.94
N GLY A 425 14.45 24.94 -30.26
CA GLY A 425 15.19 24.38 -29.13
C GLY A 425 14.30 24.09 -27.93
N ARG A 426 14.86 24.26 -26.72
CA ARG A 426 14.10 24.08 -25.47
C ARG A 426 13.57 25.43 -25.00
N SER A 427 12.27 25.47 -24.71
CA SER A 427 11.57 26.65 -24.17
C SER A 427 10.88 26.29 -22.87
N HIS A 428 10.78 27.26 -21.96
CA HIS A 428 10.20 27.07 -20.63
C HIS A 428 8.89 27.86 -20.50
N TYR A 429 7.85 27.22 -20.00
CA TYR A 429 6.51 27.81 -19.83
C TYR A 429 5.97 27.50 -18.44
N ASN A 430 5.21 28.46 -17.88
CA ASN A 430 4.38 28.23 -16.71
C ASN A 430 2.97 27.90 -17.19
N VAL A 431 2.42 26.78 -16.74
CA VAL A 431 1.04 26.39 -17.01
C VAL A 431 0.27 26.44 -15.70
N ASP A 432 -0.70 27.34 -15.61
CA ASP A 432 -1.57 27.43 -14.44
C ASP A 432 -2.36 26.13 -14.27
N LEU A 433 -2.43 25.63 -13.04
CA LEU A 433 -3.19 24.43 -12.69
C LEU A 433 -4.54 24.82 -12.11
N THR A 434 -5.57 24.10 -12.52
CA THR A 434 -6.89 24.15 -11.88
C THR A 434 -6.82 23.62 -10.43
N GLU A 435 -7.86 23.89 -9.64
CA GLU A 435 -7.94 23.36 -8.27
C GLU A 435 -7.96 21.83 -8.24
N ASP A 436 -8.66 21.21 -9.21
CA ASP A 436 -8.73 19.76 -9.36
C ASP A 436 -7.38 19.15 -9.76
N GLU A 437 -6.64 19.79 -10.67
CA GLU A 437 -5.29 19.37 -11.04
C GLU A 437 -4.30 19.49 -9.88
N LEU A 438 -4.36 20.59 -9.12
CA LEU A 438 -3.52 20.77 -7.94
C LEU A 438 -3.86 19.74 -6.86
N TYR A 439 -5.15 19.43 -6.68
CA TYR A 439 -5.61 18.38 -5.77
C TYR A 439 -5.15 16.99 -6.21
N ALA A 440 -5.27 16.68 -7.51
CA ALA A 440 -4.80 15.44 -8.12
C ALA A 440 -3.28 15.29 -7.98
N PHE A 441 -2.52 16.35 -8.21
CA PHE A 441 -1.07 16.37 -7.99
C PHE A 441 -0.71 16.04 -6.54
N LYS A 442 -1.37 16.68 -5.56
CA LYS A 442 -1.14 16.41 -4.13
C LYS A 442 -1.39 14.94 -3.75
N LEU A 443 -2.33 14.28 -4.42
CA LEU A 443 -2.62 12.87 -4.19
C LEU A 443 -1.62 11.95 -4.93
N HIS A 444 -1.23 12.32 -6.15
CA HIS A 444 -0.50 11.46 -7.09
C HIS A 444 0.67 12.19 -7.79
N PRO A 445 1.66 12.72 -7.05
CA PRO A 445 2.66 13.60 -7.63
C PRO A 445 3.58 12.88 -8.63
N ASN A 446 4.00 11.65 -8.32
CA ASN A 446 4.94 10.88 -9.14
C ASN A 446 4.41 10.49 -10.51
N THR A 447 3.09 10.50 -10.73
CA THR A 447 2.47 10.07 -12.00
C THR A 447 1.63 11.18 -12.65
N PHE A 448 1.71 12.40 -12.13
CA PHE A 448 0.91 13.54 -12.59
C PHE A 448 1.14 13.87 -14.08
N PHE A 449 2.36 13.71 -14.58
CA PHE A 449 2.69 13.97 -15.98
C PHE A 449 2.60 12.73 -16.90
N GLY A 450 1.89 11.67 -16.48
CA GLY A 450 1.69 10.45 -17.28
C GLY A 450 2.89 9.52 -17.39
N VAL A 451 3.98 9.82 -16.69
CA VAL A 451 5.17 8.96 -16.54
C VAL A 451 5.60 8.99 -15.07
N VAL A 452 6.30 7.96 -14.60
CA VAL A 452 6.85 7.95 -13.24
C VAL A 452 7.98 8.98 -13.14
N GLN A 453 7.88 9.89 -12.18
CA GLN A 453 8.88 10.89 -11.83
C GLN A 453 9.14 10.84 -10.33
N ASP A 454 10.24 10.21 -9.93
CA ASP A 454 10.61 10.04 -8.51
C ASP A 454 11.06 11.35 -7.84
N ASN A 455 11.40 12.36 -8.64
CA ASN A 455 11.82 13.67 -8.16
C ASN A 455 10.65 14.61 -7.83
N GLN A 456 9.39 14.22 -8.09
CA GLN A 456 8.20 15.01 -7.77
C GLN A 456 7.77 14.74 -6.32
N GLY A 457 7.90 15.73 -5.44
CA GLY A 457 7.38 15.65 -4.06
C GLY A 457 8.21 14.85 -3.06
N SER A 458 9.39 14.36 -3.46
CA SER A 458 10.35 13.68 -2.57
C SER A 458 11.44 14.66 -2.12
N GLU A 459 11.24 15.32 -0.98
CA GLU A 459 12.39 15.53 -0.11
C GLU A 459 12.83 14.12 0.32
N SER A 460 14.01 13.65 -0.09
CA SER A 460 14.55 12.37 0.39
C SER A 460 14.79 12.49 1.89
N SER A 461 13.74 12.25 2.68
CA SER A 461 13.69 12.67 4.07
C SER A 461 14.38 11.70 5.04
N ASP A 462 14.98 10.61 4.52
CA ASP A 462 15.64 9.59 5.33
C ASP A 462 16.87 8.95 4.65
N ALA A 463 17.84 8.59 5.49
CA ALA A 463 19.12 7.98 5.14
C ALA A 463 18.98 6.67 4.36
N LEU A 464 17.94 5.87 4.61
CA LEU A 464 17.70 4.61 3.87
C LEU A 464 17.31 4.86 2.41
N ALA A 465 16.39 5.78 2.16
CA ALA A 465 15.99 6.13 0.80
C ALA A 465 17.16 6.73 0.01
N LEU A 466 17.98 7.54 0.67
CA LEU A 466 19.19 8.09 0.05
C LEU A 466 20.26 7.02 -0.22
N HIS A 467 20.39 6.02 0.65
CA HIS A 467 21.26 4.85 0.40
C HIS A 467 20.83 4.13 -0.88
N GLU A 468 19.54 3.80 -1.00
CA GLU A 468 18.98 3.13 -2.19
C GLU A 468 19.20 3.96 -3.46
N PHE A 469 19.00 5.28 -3.39
CA PHE A 469 19.30 6.19 -4.49
C PHE A 469 20.76 6.10 -4.95
N PHE A 470 21.73 6.11 -4.03
CA PHE A 470 23.14 5.99 -4.39
C PHE A 470 23.51 4.59 -4.90
N VAL A 471 22.90 3.53 -4.38
CA VAL A 471 23.07 2.17 -4.93
C VAL A 471 22.57 2.11 -6.37
N GLU A 472 21.40 2.69 -6.65
CA GLU A 472 20.84 2.72 -8.00
C GLU A 472 21.72 3.54 -8.96
N GLY A 473 22.10 4.76 -8.55
CA GLY A 473 22.94 5.65 -9.35
C GLY A 473 24.34 5.10 -9.62
N SER A 474 24.82 4.16 -8.80
CA SER A 474 26.12 3.51 -8.95
C SER A 474 26.08 2.15 -9.67
N ARG A 475 24.93 1.75 -10.24
CA ARG A 475 24.82 0.47 -10.98
C ARG A 475 25.74 0.38 -12.20
N ALA A 476 26.01 1.50 -12.86
CA ALA A 476 26.90 1.54 -14.02
C ALA A 476 28.39 1.41 -13.65
N LEU A 477 28.72 1.58 -12.36
CA LEU A 477 30.10 1.53 -11.88
C LEU A 477 30.52 0.08 -11.68
N GLY A 478 31.64 -0.30 -12.31
CA GLY A 478 32.28 -1.59 -12.08
C GLY A 478 33.09 -1.61 -10.79
N ARG A 479 33.47 -2.80 -10.33
CA ARG A 479 34.31 -3.02 -9.15
C ARG A 479 35.50 -2.07 -9.02
N ASP A 480 36.33 -1.95 -10.05
CA ASP A 480 37.56 -1.16 -9.99
C ASP A 480 37.28 0.33 -9.82
N GLU A 481 36.20 0.83 -10.43
CA GLU A 481 35.77 2.21 -10.27
C GLU A 481 35.17 2.49 -8.89
N LEU A 482 34.49 1.51 -8.29
CA LEU A 482 33.99 1.58 -6.92
C LEU A 482 35.17 1.61 -5.94
N LEU A 483 36.16 0.74 -6.11
CA LEU A 483 37.39 0.75 -5.31
C LEU A 483 38.10 2.11 -5.46
N ALA A 484 38.28 2.60 -6.69
CA ALA A 484 38.92 3.90 -6.95
C ALA A 484 38.21 5.04 -6.20
N ARG A 485 36.86 5.07 -6.22
CA ARG A 485 36.06 6.08 -5.50
C ARG A 485 36.04 5.91 -3.98
N LEU A 486 36.34 4.71 -3.47
CA LEU A 486 36.41 4.38 -2.05
C LEU A 486 37.82 4.50 -1.45
N SER A 487 38.83 4.78 -2.27
CA SER A 487 40.27 4.76 -1.91
C SER A 487 40.64 5.83 -0.87
N ASP A 488 40.29 5.59 0.39
CA ASP A 488 41.03 6.10 1.53
C ASP A 488 42.05 5.03 1.96
N GLU A 489 43.24 5.44 2.40
CA GLU A 489 44.34 4.51 2.69
C GLU A 489 44.07 3.60 3.91
N SER A 490 43.13 3.96 4.78
CA SER A 490 42.93 3.32 6.07
C SER A 490 42.25 1.95 6.01
N ASP A 491 41.49 1.64 4.96
CA ASP A 491 40.72 0.39 4.84
C ASP A 491 40.84 -0.31 3.47
N ALA A 492 41.81 0.10 2.65
CA ALA A 492 42.01 -0.43 1.29
C ALA A 492 42.12 -1.97 1.22
N ILE A 493 42.83 -2.60 2.17
CA ILE A 493 42.97 -4.07 2.23
C ILE A 493 41.63 -4.76 2.51
N GLU A 494 40.80 -4.17 3.38
CA GLU A 494 39.49 -4.73 3.72
C GLU A 494 38.52 -4.59 2.53
N LEU A 495 38.51 -3.44 1.86
CA LEU A 495 37.68 -3.18 0.69
C LEU A 495 38.02 -4.12 -0.48
N MET A 496 39.31 -4.40 -0.71
CA MET A 496 39.74 -5.33 -1.76
C MET A 496 39.21 -6.75 -1.57
N ALA A 497 38.88 -7.15 -0.33
CA ALA A 497 38.31 -8.47 -0.02
C ALA A 497 36.77 -8.55 -0.20
N LYS A 498 36.08 -7.41 -0.29
CA LYS A 498 34.61 -7.35 -0.46
C LYS A 498 34.20 -7.68 -1.89
N SER A 499 32.99 -8.19 -2.09
CA SER A 499 32.35 -8.35 -3.40
C SER A 499 31.97 -6.99 -4.01
N GLU A 500 31.66 -6.94 -5.31
CA GLU A 500 31.20 -5.69 -5.95
C GLU A 500 29.88 -5.17 -5.33
N ALA A 501 28.98 -6.07 -4.93
CA ALA A 501 27.74 -5.69 -4.27
C ALA A 501 28.01 -5.02 -2.90
N GLU A 502 28.89 -5.60 -2.10
CA GLU A 502 29.30 -5.03 -0.80
C GLU A 502 30.03 -3.69 -0.98
N LEU A 503 30.92 -3.57 -1.97
CA LEU A 503 31.58 -2.30 -2.29
C LEU A 503 30.57 -1.22 -2.66
N ARG A 504 29.53 -1.56 -3.41
CA ARG A 504 28.46 -0.62 -3.78
C ARG A 504 27.67 -0.16 -2.56
N ASP A 505 27.37 -1.06 -1.62
CA ASP A 505 26.70 -0.72 -0.36
C ASP A 505 27.55 0.20 0.52
N ILE A 506 28.85 -0.07 0.62
CA ILE A 506 29.81 0.76 1.36
C ILE A 506 29.93 2.14 0.71
N TYR A 507 30.01 2.20 -0.63
CA TYR A 507 30.02 3.45 -1.38
C TYR A 507 28.77 4.29 -1.09
N ALA A 508 27.58 3.69 -1.22
CA ALA A 508 26.33 4.37 -0.91
C ALA A 508 26.27 4.83 0.56
N TYR A 509 26.73 4.01 1.51
CA TYR A 509 26.79 4.36 2.92
C TYR A 509 27.68 5.61 3.17
N ARG A 510 28.89 5.64 2.61
CA ARG A 510 29.79 6.80 2.74
C ARG A 510 29.21 8.07 2.11
N MET A 511 28.49 7.92 0.99
CA MET A 511 27.77 9.04 0.36
C MET A 511 26.64 9.58 1.24
N VAL A 512 25.86 8.70 1.88
CA VAL A 512 24.84 9.11 2.86
C VAL A 512 25.46 9.80 4.07
N ALA A 513 26.55 9.26 4.61
CA ALA A 513 27.26 9.88 5.74
C ALA A 513 27.74 11.30 5.39
N SER A 514 28.34 11.49 4.21
CA SER A 514 28.78 12.82 3.75
C SER A 514 27.60 13.77 3.50
N ALA A 515 26.47 13.28 3.00
CA ALA A 515 25.25 14.08 2.84
C ALA A 515 24.70 14.53 4.20
N ASN A 516 24.67 13.62 5.19
CA ASN A 516 24.20 13.90 6.54
C ASN A 516 25.10 14.91 7.30
N GLU A 517 26.41 14.89 7.07
CA GLU A 517 27.31 15.91 7.64
C GLU A 517 27.00 17.32 7.11
N ARG A 518 26.60 17.43 5.84
CA ARG A 518 26.28 18.72 5.20
C ARG A 518 24.88 19.21 5.53
N ASN A 519 23.93 18.30 5.63
CA ASN A 519 22.54 18.58 5.99
C ASN A 519 22.01 17.42 6.84
N PRO A 520 22.06 17.54 8.18
CA PRO A 520 21.64 16.47 9.07
C PRO A 520 20.19 16.06 8.81
N PHE A 521 19.96 14.77 8.60
CA PHE A 521 18.60 14.24 8.53
C PHE A 521 17.87 14.55 9.85
N PRO A 522 16.57 14.91 9.81
CA PRO A 522 15.77 15.01 11.03
C PRO A 522 15.85 13.69 11.79
N GLY A 523 16.27 13.74 13.06
CA GLY A 523 16.91 12.63 13.77
C GLY A 523 16.30 11.23 13.63
N GLY A 524 17.16 10.28 13.25
CA GLY A 524 16.96 8.83 13.31
C GLY A 524 16.37 8.22 12.02
N PRO A 525 16.87 7.05 11.56
CA PRO A 525 16.35 6.39 10.36
C PRO A 525 14.84 6.10 10.44
N ASP A 526 14.09 6.20 9.32
CA ASP A 526 12.60 6.19 9.28
C ASP A 526 11.96 4.95 9.90
N TRP A 527 12.69 3.86 10.13
CA TRP A 527 12.16 2.73 10.89
C TRP A 527 11.92 3.06 12.38
N HIS A 528 12.48 4.16 12.90
CA HIS A 528 12.04 4.77 14.17
C HIS A 528 10.63 5.39 14.05
N LYS A 529 10.18 5.76 12.84
CA LYS A 529 8.84 6.27 12.53
C LYS A 529 7.82 5.15 12.29
N ARG A 530 7.97 3.99 12.93
CA ARG A 530 6.90 2.94 13.03
C ARG A 530 5.68 3.39 13.83
N LEU A 531 5.71 4.63 14.30
CA LEU A 531 4.59 5.38 14.80
C LEU A 531 4.21 6.44 13.77
N ARG A 532 3.12 6.23 13.03
CA ARG A 532 2.47 7.30 12.28
C ARG A 532 0.99 7.33 12.62
N GLY A 533 0.55 8.43 13.22
CA GLY A 533 -0.84 8.82 13.13
C GLY A 533 -1.12 9.25 11.70
N ARG A 534 -2.24 8.81 11.11
CA ARG A 534 -2.70 9.40 9.85
C ARG A 534 -2.99 10.88 10.12
N ARG A 535 -2.17 11.81 9.61
CA ARG A 535 -2.54 13.24 9.61
C ARG A 535 -3.91 13.34 8.98
N ALA A 536 -4.85 13.99 9.68
CA ALA A 536 -6.11 14.38 9.08
C ALA A 536 -5.79 15.21 7.83
N ARG A 537 -5.95 14.62 6.65
CA ARG A 537 -5.91 15.37 5.40
C ARG A 537 -7.19 16.22 5.44
N ARG A 538 -7.01 17.52 5.64
CA ARG A 538 -8.09 18.51 5.63
C ARG A 538 -8.75 18.55 4.26
#